data_AF-A0AAN6DCA5-F1
#
_entry.id   AF-A0AAN6DCA5-F1
#
_cell.length_a   1.000
_cell.length_b   1.000
_cell.length_c   1.000
_cell.angle_alpha   90.00
_cell.angle_beta   90.00
_cell.angle_gamma   90.00
#
_symmetry.space_group_name_H-M   'P 1'
#
loop_
_entity.id
_entity.type
_entity.pdbx_description
1 polymer ?
#
loop_
_entity_poly.entity_id
_entity_poly.type
_entity_poly.pdbx_seq_one_letter_code
_entity_poly.pdbx_strand_id
1 'polypeptide(L)'
;MVQLFVVHPDLQVSNCDDCPSEESLGKKKDAYLNSYKLYNKLIRQLSSNPEITELPNWCLTKNAEQNVRRILEHARDEDVSVDPETINELDAIDNMDDLKLSSFKVSDADFSKQASLKERAMSLIQRLDLPDNLDKDLTDRKTNNFLAFKYLQIVMDLSLIEYKYLQVYSKINTAIKKYFSSPELTLDMEEEGCRIVSTQMDFFRKLEVLLKNLSSVKAEFEKKVLLSRKDVMQLVQGYSSSQKQEVVG
;
A
#
# COMPACT_ATOMS: atom_id res chain seq x y z
N MET A 1 -30.22 24.78 -3.35
CA MET A 1 -29.24 23.72 -3.09
C MET A 1 -27.88 24.33 -3.44
N VAL A 2 -26.99 24.50 -2.47
CA VAL A 2 -25.66 25.09 -2.71
C VAL A 2 -24.78 24.01 -3.31
N GLN A 3 -24.18 24.26 -4.47
CA GLN A 3 -23.26 23.33 -5.12
C GLN A 3 -21.85 23.60 -4.61
N LEU A 4 -21.22 22.58 -4.02
CA LEU A 4 -19.90 22.68 -3.39
C LEU A 4 -18.86 22.04 -4.31
N PHE A 5 -17.70 22.68 -4.42
CA PHE A 5 -16.60 22.22 -5.26
C PHE A 5 -15.29 22.18 -4.47
N VAL A 6 -14.46 21.17 -4.73
CA VAL A 6 -13.07 21.09 -4.28
C VAL A 6 -12.16 21.52 -5.42
N VAL A 7 -11.21 22.42 -5.12
CA VAL A 7 -10.15 22.80 -6.05
C VAL A 7 -8.88 22.03 -5.69
N HIS A 8 -8.41 21.19 -6.60
CA HIS A 8 -7.17 20.42 -6.45
C HIS A 8 -5.94 21.32 -6.62
N PRO A 9 -4.75 20.91 -6.13
CA PRO A 9 -3.52 21.68 -6.29
C PRO A 9 -3.10 21.94 -7.75
N ASP A 10 -3.57 21.12 -8.68
CA ASP A 10 -3.37 21.27 -10.14
C ASP A 10 -4.49 22.09 -10.81
N LEU A 11 -5.30 22.78 -10.01
CA LEU A 11 -6.44 23.62 -10.42
C LEU A 11 -7.60 22.85 -11.05
N GLN A 12 -7.62 21.51 -10.97
CA GLN A 12 -8.83 20.76 -11.31
C GLN A 12 -9.93 21.07 -10.30
N VAL A 13 -11.16 21.24 -10.79
CA VAL A 13 -12.33 21.47 -9.96
C VAL A 13 -13.17 20.21 -9.96
N SER A 14 -13.39 19.62 -8.79
CA SER A 14 -14.25 18.45 -8.63
C SER A 14 -15.51 18.84 -7.86
N ASN A 15 -16.66 18.39 -8.34
CA ASN A 15 -17.90 18.55 -7.61
C ASN A 15 -17.85 17.66 -6.34
N CYS A 16 -18.21 18.20 -5.18
CA CYS A 16 -18.31 17.44 -3.93
C CYS A 16 -19.40 16.35 -3.98
N ASP A 17 -20.31 16.43 -4.97
CA ASP A 17 -21.29 15.39 -5.26
C ASP A 17 -20.71 14.22 -6.07
N ASP A 18 -19.55 14.41 -6.73
CA ASP A 18 -18.78 13.34 -7.39
C ASP A 18 -17.87 12.61 -6.38
N CYS A 19 -18.37 12.39 -5.17
CA CYS A 19 -17.68 11.62 -4.14
C CYS A 19 -17.58 10.15 -4.57
N PRO A 20 -16.46 9.44 -4.32
CA PRO A 20 -16.35 8.02 -4.56
C PRO A 20 -17.51 7.29 -3.89
N SER A 21 -18.18 6.42 -4.66
CA SER A 21 -19.23 5.58 -4.11
C SER A 21 -18.66 4.62 -3.06
N GLU A 22 -19.50 4.20 -2.11
CA GLU A 22 -19.13 3.17 -1.14
C GLU A 22 -18.67 1.88 -1.84
N GLU A 23 -19.26 1.57 -3.01
CA GLU A 23 -18.83 0.45 -3.85
C GLU A 23 -17.39 0.62 -4.36
N SER A 24 -17.03 1.81 -4.86
CA SER A 24 -15.66 2.10 -5.33
C SER A 24 -14.65 2.01 -4.19
N LEU A 25 -15.00 2.55 -3.02
CA LEU A 25 -14.18 2.48 -1.82
C LEU A 25 -14.01 1.03 -1.34
N GLY A 26 -15.09 0.25 -1.34
CA GLY A 26 -15.10 -1.17 -1.01
C GLY A 26 -14.18 -1.98 -1.93
N LYS A 27 -14.26 -1.76 -3.24
CA LYS A 27 -13.36 -2.42 -4.22
C LYS A 27 -11.89 -2.14 -3.94
N LYS A 28 -11.53 -0.91 -3.55
CA LYS A 28 -10.13 -0.58 -3.19
C LYS A 28 -9.72 -1.21 -1.85
N LYS A 29 -10.62 -1.24 -0.86
CA LYS A 29 -10.38 -1.97 0.40
C LYS A 29 -10.10 -3.45 0.12
N ASP A 30 -10.94 -4.09 -0.68
CA ASP A 30 -10.78 -5.50 -1.06
C ASP A 30 -9.48 -5.75 -1.83
N ALA A 31 -9.07 -4.83 -2.72
CA ALA A 31 -7.81 -4.93 -3.43
C ALA A 31 -6.59 -4.93 -2.49
N TYR A 32 -6.61 -4.06 -1.46
CA TYR A 32 -5.58 -4.06 -0.41
C TYR A 32 -5.61 -5.37 0.39
N LEU A 33 -6.77 -5.79 0.88
CA LEU A 33 -6.92 -7.01 1.67
C LEU A 33 -6.47 -8.26 0.89
N ASN A 34 -6.79 -8.34 -0.40
CA ASN A 34 -6.34 -9.43 -1.27
C ASN A 34 -4.82 -9.42 -1.45
N SER A 35 -4.21 -8.25 -1.65
CA SER A 35 -2.76 -8.12 -1.75
C SER A 35 -2.06 -8.51 -0.44
N TYR A 36 -2.64 -8.13 0.70
CA TYR A 36 -2.18 -8.51 2.03
C TYR A 36 -2.26 -10.03 2.24
N LYS A 37 -3.36 -10.68 1.84
CA LYS A 37 -3.48 -12.16 1.89
C LYS A 37 -2.41 -12.85 1.05
N LEU A 38 -2.15 -12.37 -0.17
CA LEU A 38 -1.12 -12.93 -1.04
C LEU A 38 0.28 -12.76 -0.44
N TYR A 39 0.57 -11.59 0.11
CA TYR A 39 1.80 -11.28 0.85
C TYR A 39 1.99 -12.25 2.02
N ASN A 40 0.97 -12.42 2.88
CA ASN A 40 1.03 -13.34 4.02
C ASN A 40 1.21 -14.80 3.59
N LYS A 41 0.52 -15.22 2.53
CA LYS A 41 0.66 -16.57 1.98
C LYS A 41 2.10 -16.83 1.54
N LEU A 42 2.72 -15.89 0.82
CA LEU A 42 4.09 -16.06 0.37
C LEU A 42 5.09 -16.08 1.52
N ILE A 43 4.92 -15.24 2.55
CA ILE A 43 5.77 -15.29 3.76
C ILE A 43 5.70 -16.65 4.40
N ARG A 44 4.49 -17.17 4.67
CA ARG A 44 4.33 -18.48 5.31
C ARG A 44 5.00 -19.59 4.48
N GLN A 45 4.92 -19.51 3.16
CA GLN A 45 5.60 -20.44 2.24
C GLN A 45 7.12 -20.31 2.33
N LEU A 46 7.66 -19.09 2.33
CA LEU A 46 9.10 -18.84 2.49
C LEU A 46 9.59 -19.35 3.85
N SER A 47 8.84 -19.11 4.92
CA SER A 47 9.18 -19.51 6.29
C SER A 47 9.08 -21.02 6.54
N SER A 48 8.19 -21.71 5.84
CA SER A 48 8.07 -23.17 5.92
C SER A 48 9.10 -23.91 5.06
N ASN A 49 9.88 -23.21 4.25
CA ASN A 49 10.88 -23.81 3.38
C ASN A 49 12.21 -23.99 4.15
N PRO A 50 12.67 -25.24 4.40
CA PRO A 50 13.88 -25.49 5.17
C PRO A 50 15.16 -24.95 4.52
N GLU A 51 15.12 -24.66 3.22
CA GLU A 51 16.25 -24.08 2.50
C GLU A 51 16.38 -22.55 2.67
N ILE A 52 15.41 -21.91 3.32
CA ILE A 52 15.39 -20.48 3.61
C ILE A 52 15.62 -20.31 5.12
N THR A 53 16.85 -19.96 5.48
CA THR A 53 17.25 -19.73 6.88
C THR A 53 17.00 -18.30 7.33
N GLU A 54 17.01 -17.35 6.39
CA GLU A 54 16.79 -15.93 6.65
C GLU A 54 16.21 -15.21 5.41
N LEU A 55 15.52 -14.10 5.64
CA LEU A 55 15.09 -13.21 4.57
C LEU A 55 16.22 -12.22 4.27
N PRO A 56 16.50 -11.91 2.99
CA PRO A 56 17.49 -10.89 2.64
C PRO A 56 17.14 -9.53 3.25
N ASN A 57 18.15 -8.76 3.64
CA ASN A 57 17.96 -7.44 4.26
C ASN A 57 17.11 -6.48 3.40
N TRP A 58 17.24 -6.53 2.08
CA TRP A 58 16.46 -5.70 1.16
C TRP A 58 14.97 -6.08 1.10
N CYS A 59 14.58 -7.24 1.62
CA CYS A 59 13.18 -7.63 1.84
C CYS A 59 12.61 -7.12 3.18
N LEU A 60 13.47 -6.66 4.09
CA LEU A 60 13.11 -6.32 5.47
C LEU A 60 13.14 -4.80 5.70
N THR A 61 11.95 -4.20 5.83
CA THR A 61 11.78 -2.90 6.48
C THR A 61 11.34 -3.12 7.93
N LYS A 62 11.51 -2.13 8.82
CA LYS A 62 11.07 -2.25 10.22
C LYS A 62 9.59 -2.71 10.36
N ASN A 63 8.72 -2.24 9.47
CA ASN A 63 7.31 -2.64 9.43
C ASN A 63 7.15 -4.06 8.86
N ALA A 64 7.87 -4.39 7.79
CA ALA A 64 7.86 -5.75 7.24
C ALA A 64 8.39 -6.78 8.25
N GLU A 65 9.43 -6.45 9.03
CA GLU A 65 9.96 -7.29 10.10
C GLU A 65 8.92 -7.58 11.17
N GLN A 66 8.20 -6.54 11.64
CA GLN A 66 7.12 -6.71 12.61
C GLN A 66 6.01 -7.62 12.06
N ASN A 67 5.59 -7.40 10.81
CA ASN A 67 4.58 -8.22 10.15
C ASN A 67 5.06 -9.68 9.98
N VAL A 68 6.29 -9.89 9.52
CA VAL A 68 6.87 -11.22 9.37
C VAL A 68 6.92 -11.95 10.72
N ARG A 69 7.36 -11.30 11.80
CA ARG A 69 7.36 -11.88 13.15
C ARG A 69 5.95 -12.27 13.60
N ARG A 70 4.98 -11.36 13.45
CA ARG A 70 3.57 -11.61 13.79
C ARG A 70 3.03 -12.84 13.03
N ILE A 71 3.31 -12.93 11.73
CA ILE A 71 2.88 -14.06 10.87
C ILE A 71 3.52 -15.37 11.32
N LEU A 72 4.81 -15.36 11.65
CA LEU A 72 5.55 -16.53 12.12
C LEU A 72 5.02 -17.05 13.46
N GLU A 73 4.66 -16.16 14.38
CA GLU A 73 4.09 -16.51 15.68
C GLU A 73 2.69 -17.14 15.55
N HIS A 74 1.94 -16.79 14.51
CA HIS A 74 0.54 -17.23 14.28
C HIS A 74 0.40 -18.23 13.12
N ALA A 75 1.48 -18.90 12.71
CA ALA A 75 1.54 -19.74 11.50
C ALA A 75 0.72 -21.05 11.56
N ARG A 76 -0.01 -21.32 12.65
CA ARG A 76 -0.75 -22.58 12.85
C ARG A 76 -2.14 -22.63 12.21
N ASP A 77 -2.71 -21.50 11.79
CA ASP A 77 -4.05 -21.47 11.19
C ASP A 77 -3.98 -21.51 9.65
N GLU A 78 -4.53 -22.57 9.06
CA GLU A 78 -4.57 -22.80 7.60
C GLU A 78 -5.43 -21.78 6.85
N ASP A 79 -6.32 -21.06 7.53
CA ASP A 79 -7.19 -20.07 6.90
C ASP A 79 -6.53 -18.69 6.90
N VAL A 80 -6.14 -18.20 5.72
CA VAL A 80 -5.61 -16.85 5.50
C VAL A 80 -6.76 -15.84 5.47
N SER A 81 -7.58 -15.86 6.53
CA SER A 81 -8.53 -14.79 6.79
C SER A 81 -7.76 -13.57 7.28
N VAL A 82 -8.19 -12.36 6.87
CA VAL A 82 -7.63 -11.14 7.46
C VAL A 82 -8.28 -11.00 8.82
N ASP A 83 -7.46 -10.97 9.86
CA ASP A 83 -7.97 -10.86 11.22
C ASP A 83 -8.64 -9.48 11.44
N PRO A 84 -9.62 -9.40 12.36
CA PRO A 84 -10.32 -8.14 12.63
C PRO A 84 -9.40 -7.02 13.12
N GLU A 85 -8.28 -7.34 13.78
CA GLU A 85 -7.33 -6.33 14.26
C GLU A 85 -6.65 -5.62 13.09
N THR A 86 -6.25 -6.35 12.04
CA THR A 86 -5.73 -5.76 10.79
C THR A 86 -6.75 -4.85 10.11
N ILE A 87 -8.04 -5.19 10.13
CA ILE A 87 -9.11 -4.33 9.58
C ILE A 87 -9.26 -3.06 10.42
N ASN A 88 -9.21 -3.18 11.75
CA ASN A 88 -9.29 -2.05 12.66
C ASN A 88 -8.07 -1.12 12.54
N GLU A 89 -6.86 -1.69 12.46
CA GLU A 89 -5.61 -0.97 12.19
C GLU A 89 -5.71 -0.21 10.86
N LEU A 90 -6.23 -0.85 9.81
CA LEU A 90 -6.46 -0.22 8.51
C LEU A 90 -7.42 0.95 8.64
N ASP A 91 -8.57 0.80 9.29
CA ASP A 91 -9.58 1.86 9.38
C ASP A 91 -9.12 3.03 10.27
N ALA A 92 -8.24 2.77 11.25
CA ALA A 92 -7.69 3.76 12.17
C ALA A 92 -6.67 4.73 11.55
N ILE A 93 -6.01 4.37 10.44
CA ILE A 93 -5.03 5.26 9.77
C ILE A 93 -5.73 6.55 9.32
N ASP A 94 -5.37 7.68 9.95
CA ASP A 94 -5.94 9.00 9.65
C ASP A 94 -4.91 10.06 9.24
N ASN A 95 -3.62 9.75 9.41
CA ASN A 95 -2.50 10.63 9.09
C ASN A 95 -1.29 9.83 8.59
N MET A 96 -0.19 10.55 8.32
CA MET A 96 1.03 9.94 7.78
C MET A 96 1.84 9.12 8.80
N ASP A 97 1.77 9.45 10.08
CA ASP A 97 2.51 8.76 11.14
C ASP A 97 1.91 7.36 11.40
N ASP A 98 0.59 7.22 11.18
CA ASP A 98 -0.10 5.94 11.22
C ASP A 98 0.17 5.08 9.97
N LEU A 99 0.60 5.68 8.86
CA LEU A 99 0.79 5.00 7.58
C LEU A 99 2.08 4.15 7.60
N LYS A 100 1.92 2.84 7.76
CA LYS A 100 3.03 1.88 7.80
C LYS A 100 3.21 1.16 6.47
N LEU A 101 4.08 1.69 5.61
CA LEU A 101 4.48 1.02 4.37
C LEU A 101 5.47 -0.13 4.65
N SER A 102 5.38 -1.19 3.86
CA SER A 102 6.22 -2.40 3.98
C SER A 102 7.42 -2.41 3.03
N SER A 103 7.34 -1.71 1.90
CA SER A 103 8.37 -1.70 0.85
C SER A 103 9.54 -0.75 1.14
N PHE A 104 9.27 0.41 1.76
CA PHE A 104 10.28 1.37 2.22
C PHE A 104 9.72 2.28 3.32
N LYS A 105 10.62 2.95 4.06
CA LYS A 105 10.26 3.98 5.05
C LYS A 105 9.94 5.30 4.34
N VAL A 106 8.90 6.03 4.72
CA VAL A 106 8.67 7.38 4.19
C VAL A 106 9.33 8.42 5.11
N SER A 107 9.81 9.51 4.53
CA SER A 107 10.37 10.65 5.25
C SER A 107 9.77 11.97 4.75
N ASP A 108 9.83 13.04 5.55
CA ASP A 108 9.29 14.34 5.13
C ASP A 108 9.95 14.89 3.86
N ALA A 109 11.22 14.55 3.63
CA ALA A 109 11.96 14.93 2.43
C ALA A 109 11.32 14.39 1.14
N ASP A 110 10.62 13.25 1.21
CA ASP A 110 9.97 12.60 0.06
C ASP A 110 8.78 13.42 -0.49
N PHE A 111 8.27 14.39 0.29
CA PHE A 111 7.19 15.31 -0.10
C PHE A 111 7.68 16.67 -0.60
N SER A 112 9.00 16.92 -0.56
CA SER A 112 9.56 18.19 -0.99
C SER A 112 9.37 18.40 -2.51
N LYS A 113 9.02 19.64 -2.91
CA LYS A 113 8.70 19.98 -4.31
C LYS A 113 9.93 20.13 -5.23
N GLN A 114 11.14 19.94 -4.71
CA GLN A 114 12.37 20.34 -5.41
C GLN A 114 12.86 19.32 -6.46
N ALA A 115 12.39 18.07 -6.41
CA ALA A 115 12.81 17.03 -7.35
C ALA A 115 11.69 16.66 -8.34
N SER A 116 12.05 16.34 -9.57
CA SER A 116 11.14 15.77 -10.57
C SER A 116 10.57 14.42 -10.10
N LEU A 117 9.42 14.00 -10.66
CA LEU A 117 8.82 12.69 -10.34
C LEU A 117 9.79 11.53 -10.61
N LYS A 118 10.56 11.63 -11.70
CA LYS A 118 11.55 10.62 -12.09
C LYS A 118 12.69 10.53 -11.06
N GLU A 119 13.22 11.66 -10.60
CA GLU A 119 14.28 11.67 -9.57
C GLU A 119 13.78 11.11 -8.23
N ARG A 120 12.55 11.44 -7.83
CA ARG A 120 11.93 10.88 -6.63
C ARG A 120 11.74 9.37 -6.75
N ALA A 121 11.22 8.90 -7.88
CA ALA A 121 11.06 7.47 -8.13
C ALA A 121 12.41 6.73 -8.09
N MET A 122 13.44 7.27 -8.76
CA MET A 122 14.79 6.69 -8.75
C MET A 122 15.41 6.63 -7.35
N SER A 123 15.26 7.69 -6.57
CA SER A 123 15.69 7.71 -5.16
C SER A 123 15.00 6.62 -4.34
N LEU A 124 13.67 6.48 -4.49
CA LEU A 124 12.91 5.43 -3.80
C LEU A 124 13.30 4.02 -4.25
N ILE A 125 13.59 3.82 -5.54
CA ILE A 125 14.07 2.54 -6.07
C ILE A 125 15.44 2.19 -5.49
N GLN A 126 16.36 3.16 -5.37
CA GLN A 126 17.66 2.94 -4.73
C GLN A 126 17.49 2.50 -3.28
N ARG A 127 16.49 3.05 -2.58
CA ARG A 127 16.16 2.68 -1.19
C ARG A 127 15.52 1.30 -1.05
N LEU A 128 15.12 0.65 -2.15
CA LEU A 128 14.74 -0.76 -2.14
C LEU A 128 15.94 -1.69 -1.97
N ASP A 129 17.17 -1.17 -2.13
CA ASP A 129 18.45 -1.87 -1.92
C ASP A 129 18.55 -3.18 -2.72
N LEU A 130 18.05 -3.14 -3.95
CA LEU A 130 18.01 -4.31 -4.82
C LEU A 130 19.43 -4.68 -5.30
N PRO A 131 19.77 -5.98 -5.38
CA PRO A 131 21.05 -6.42 -5.92
C PRO A 131 21.32 -5.90 -7.34
N ASP A 132 22.57 -5.59 -7.65
CA ASP A 132 22.95 -5.03 -8.97
C ASP A 132 22.87 -6.06 -10.12
N ASN A 133 23.04 -7.35 -9.82
CA ASN A 133 23.11 -8.44 -10.81
C ASN A 133 21.83 -9.28 -10.90
N LEU A 134 20.66 -8.65 -10.70
CA LEU A 134 19.36 -9.35 -10.74
C LEU A 134 19.14 -10.16 -12.03
N ASP A 135 19.65 -9.68 -13.16
CA ASP A 135 19.47 -10.30 -14.48
C ASP A 135 20.17 -11.65 -14.64
N LYS A 136 21.15 -11.98 -13.80
CA LYS A 136 21.98 -13.19 -13.95
C LYS A 136 21.49 -14.40 -13.13
N ASP A 137 20.62 -14.17 -12.14
CA ASP A 137 20.18 -15.19 -11.17
C ASP A 137 18.66 -15.45 -11.20
N LEU A 138 17.94 -14.99 -12.24
CA LEU A 138 16.50 -15.27 -12.43
C LEU A 138 16.17 -16.76 -12.62
N THR A 139 17.17 -17.63 -12.74
CA THR A 139 17.01 -19.09 -12.72
C THR A 139 17.03 -19.67 -11.31
N ASP A 140 17.51 -18.93 -10.31
CA ASP A 140 17.45 -19.33 -8.91
C ASP A 140 16.04 -19.11 -8.34
N ARG A 141 15.39 -20.22 -8.00
CA ARG A 141 14.05 -20.23 -7.41
C ARG A 141 13.99 -19.43 -6.10
N LYS A 142 15.07 -19.39 -5.31
CA LYS A 142 15.10 -18.62 -4.05
C LYS A 142 15.07 -17.12 -4.33
N THR A 143 15.95 -16.65 -5.22
CA THR A 143 15.98 -15.26 -5.67
C THR A 143 14.64 -14.81 -6.25
N ASN A 144 14.01 -15.64 -7.10
CA ASN A 144 12.67 -15.35 -7.63
C ASN A 144 11.59 -15.22 -6.55
N ASN A 145 11.63 -16.04 -5.50
CA ASN A 145 10.66 -15.92 -4.41
C ASN A 145 10.86 -14.63 -3.60
N PHE A 146 12.11 -14.20 -3.35
CA PHE A 146 12.39 -12.94 -2.66
C PHE A 146 12.00 -11.72 -3.51
N LEU A 147 12.16 -11.81 -4.83
CA LEU A 147 11.71 -10.78 -5.76
C LEU A 147 10.18 -10.70 -5.83
N ALA A 148 9.51 -11.86 -5.87
CA ALA A 148 8.05 -11.93 -5.76
C ALA A 148 7.55 -11.35 -4.44
N PHE A 149 8.27 -11.61 -3.34
CA PHE A 149 7.98 -11.06 -2.03
C PHE A 149 8.09 -9.53 -2.01
N LYS A 150 9.17 -8.98 -2.54
CA LYS A 150 9.36 -7.52 -2.66
C LYS A 150 8.33 -6.87 -3.58
N TYR A 151 7.97 -7.53 -4.68
CA TYR A 151 6.90 -7.09 -5.56
C TYR A 151 5.56 -6.99 -4.83
N LEU A 152 5.21 -8.01 -4.04
CA LEU A 152 3.97 -8.00 -3.25
C LEU A 152 3.98 -6.91 -2.18
N GLN A 153 5.12 -6.59 -1.57
CA GLN A 153 5.23 -5.43 -0.66
C GLN A 153 4.87 -4.12 -1.38
N ILE A 154 5.41 -3.90 -2.58
CA ILE A 154 5.14 -2.68 -3.37
C ILE A 154 3.66 -2.63 -3.79
N VAL A 155 3.10 -3.74 -4.26
CA VAL A 155 1.69 -3.81 -4.68
C VAL A 155 0.72 -3.63 -3.52
N MET A 156 1.03 -4.20 -2.36
CA MET A 156 0.25 -4.04 -1.14
C MET A 156 0.26 -2.58 -0.67
N ASP A 157 1.44 -1.95 -0.62
CA ASP A 157 1.58 -0.53 -0.26
C ASP A 157 0.83 0.37 -1.25
N LEU A 158 0.93 0.09 -2.55
CA LEU A 158 0.20 0.85 -3.58
C LEU A 158 -1.31 0.73 -3.37
N SER A 159 -1.81 -0.48 -3.13
CA SER A 159 -3.25 -0.73 -2.89
C SER A 159 -3.74 -0.04 -1.62
N LEU A 160 -2.92 -0.01 -0.56
CA LEU A 160 -3.20 0.72 0.68
C LEU A 160 -3.37 2.22 0.41
N ILE A 161 -2.43 2.81 -0.33
CA ILE A 161 -2.45 4.23 -0.65
C ILE A 161 -3.64 4.56 -1.56
N GLU A 162 -3.95 3.74 -2.57
CA GLU A 162 -5.14 3.94 -3.41
C GLU A 162 -6.43 3.94 -2.58
N TYR A 163 -6.59 2.97 -1.67
CA TYR A 163 -7.73 2.92 -0.77
C TYR A 163 -7.80 4.16 0.13
N LYS A 164 -6.70 4.52 0.78
CA LYS A 164 -6.65 5.65 1.71
C LYS A 164 -6.84 6.99 1.02
N TYR A 165 -6.31 7.15 -0.18
CA TYR A 165 -6.52 8.34 -1.00
C TYR A 165 -8.02 8.60 -1.25
N LEU A 166 -8.77 7.56 -1.66
CA LEU A 166 -10.22 7.68 -1.85
C LEU A 166 -10.97 7.86 -0.53
N GLN A 167 -10.57 7.14 0.53
CA GLN A 167 -11.20 7.27 1.84
C GLN A 167 -11.08 8.69 2.39
N VAL A 168 -9.89 9.29 2.32
CA VAL A 168 -9.64 10.66 2.79
C VAL A 168 -10.42 11.67 1.94
N TYR A 169 -10.46 11.50 0.61
CA TYR A 169 -11.29 12.35 -0.24
C TYR A 169 -12.77 12.29 0.14
N SER A 170 -13.29 11.09 0.45
CA SER A 170 -14.65 10.93 0.97
C SER A 170 -14.84 11.65 2.31
N LYS A 171 -13.90 11.52 3.25
CA LYS A 171 -13.92 12.24 4.54
C LYS A 171 -13.93 13.77 4.36
N ILE A 172 -13.12 14.30 3.44
CA ILE A 172 -13.10 15.73 3.11
C ILE A 172 -14.48 16.17 2.64
N ASN A 173 -15.08 15.45 1.69
CA ASN A 173 -16.42 15.79 1.18
C ASN A 173 -17.49 15.70 2.27
N THR A 174 -17.44 14.68 3.14
CA THR A 174 -18.35 14.58 4.29
C THR A 174 -18.20 15.75 5.25
N ALA A 175 -16.96 16.17 5.55
CA ALA A 175 -16.70 17.34 6.38
C ALA A 175 -17.21 18.62 5.72
N ILE A 176 -16.92 18.83 4.43
CA ILE A 176 -17.41 19.97 3.64
C ILE A 176 -18.94 20.01 3.70
N LYS A 177 -19.60 18.88 3.46
CA LYS A 177 -21.07 18.79 3.49
C LYS A 177 -21.63 19.10 4.87
N LYS A 178 -21.04 18.53 5.93
CA LYS A 178 -21.48 18.70 7.32
C LYS A 178 -21.36 20.14 7.82
N TYR A 179 -20.21 20.78 7.57
CA TYR A 179 -19.91 22.08 8.17
C TYR A 179 -20.28 23.26 7.27
N PHE A 180 -20.26 23.12 5.94
CA PHE A 180 -20.39 24.24 5.00
C PHE A 180 -21.64 24.21 4.10
N SER A 181 -22.52 23.20 4.22
CA SER A 181 -23.78 23.17 3.45
C SER A 181 -24.94 23.88 4.16
N SER A 182 -24.76 24.32 5.41
CA SER A 182 -25.79 25.03 6.17
C SER A 182 -26.05 26.40 5.54
N PRO A 183 -27.32 26.85 5.40
CA PRO A 183 -27.64 28.20 4.95
C PRO A 183 -27.09 29.29 5.89
N GLU A 184 -27.01 28.98 7.18
CA GLU A 184 -26.43 29.83 8.21
C GLU A 184 -25.17 29.15 8.74
N LEU A 185 -24.01 29.73 8.41
CA LEU A 185 -22.70 29.27 8.86
C LEU A 185 -22.31 30.06 10.12
N THR A 186 -22.23 29.38 11.25
CA THR A 186 -21.71 29.98 12.49
C THR A 186 -20.19 29.98 12.47
N LEU A 187 -19.56 30.93 13.18
CA LEU A 187 -18.09 31.00 13.30
C LEU A 187 -17.50 29.70 13.84
N ASP A 188 -18.12 29.10 14.86
CA ASP A 188 -17.66 27.83 15.44
C ASP A 188 -17.70 26.67 14.43
N MET A 189 -18.72 26.62 13.57
CA MET A 189 -18.82 25.61 12.50
C MET A 189 -17.79 25.83 11.41
N GLU A 190 -17.53 27.09 11.05
CA GLU A 190 -16.53 27.46 10.06
C GLU A 190 -15.12 27.12 10.54
N GLU A 191 -14.76 27.48 11.77
CA GLU A 191 -13.44 27.21 12.35
C GLU A 191 -13.17 25.71 12.46
N GLU A 192 -14.12 24.94 13.01
CA GLU A 192 -13.98 23.49 13.15
C GLU A 192 -13.98 22.78 11.80
N GLY A 193 -14.84 23.21 10.88
CA GLY A 193 -14.87 22.71 9.51
C GLY A 193 -13.54 22.95 8.78
N CYS A 194 -13.00 24.17 8.88
CA CYS A 194 -11.72 24.53 8.27
C CYS A 194 -10.57 23.73 8.86
N ARG A 195 -10.55 23.52 10.18
CA ARG A 195 -9.53 22.71 10.86
C ARG A 195 -9.53 21.28 10.35
N ILE A 196 -10.68 20.61 10.36
CA ILE A 196 -10.82 19.22 9.89
C ILE A 196 -10.42 19.10 8.42
N VAL A 197 -10.97 19.96 7.55
CA VAL A 197 -10.69 19.93 6.11
C VAL A 197 -9.21 20.16 5.85
N SER A 198 -8.58 21.11 6.53
CA SER A 198 -7.14 21.40 6.35
C SER A 198 -6.27 20.21 6.71
N THR A 199 -6.50 19.57 7.87
CA THR A 199 -5.75 18.37 8.27
C THR A 199 -5.93 17.22 7.28
N GLN A 200 -7.16 16.94 6.85
CA GLN A 200 -7.41 15.88 5.87
C GLN A 200 -6.83 16.21 4.49
N MET A 201 -6.84 17.47 4.07
CA MET A 201 -6.26 17.91 2.81
C MET A 201 -4.73 17.81 2.81
N ASP A 202 -4.08 18.08 3.93
CA ASP A 202 -2.63 17.85 4.08
C ASP A 202 -2.28 16.37 3.93
N PHE A 203 -3.04 15.49 4.57
CA PHE A 203 -2.85 14.05 4.42
C PHE A 203 -3.13 13.59 2.98
N PHE A 204 -4.22 14.07 2.38
CA PHE A 204 -4.58 13.80 0.99
C PHE A 204 -3.45 14.15 0.01
N ARG A 205 -2.85 15.35 0.16
CA ARG A 205 -1.72 15.79 -0.67
C ARG A 205 -0.51 14.87 -0.53
N LYS A 206 -0.18 14.43 0.68
CA LYS A 206 0.93 13.50 0.91
C LYS A 206 0.64 12.12 0.29
N LEU A 207 -0.58 11.61 0.41
CA LEU A 207 -1.01 10.37 -0.24
C LEU A 207 -0.92 10.47 -1.77
N GLU A 208 -1.31 11.60 -2.36
CA GLU A 208 -1.22 11.81 -3.80
C GLU A 208 0.23 11.73 -4.32
N VAL A 209 1.17 12.36 -3.61
CA VAL A 209 2.60 12.29 -3.93
C VAL A 209 3.10 10.84 -3.85
N LEU A 210 2.74 10.13 -2.78
CA LEU A 210 3.14 8.73 -2.62
C LEU A 210 2.51 7.82 -3.68
N LEU A 211 1.27 8.06 -4.08
CA LEU A 211 0.60 7.28 -5.12
C LEU A 211 1.36 7.39 -6.45
N LYS A 212 1.72 8.61 -6.84
CA LYS A 212 2.53 8.88 -8.06
C LYS A 212 3.91 8.23 -7.96
N ASN A 213 4.56 8.37 -6.82
CA ASN A 213 5.89 7.80 -6.56
C ASN A 213 5.87 6.27 -6.59
N LEU A 214 4.97 5.61 -5.83
CA LEU A 214 4.85 4.15 -5.78
C LEU A 214 4.48 3.54 -7.13
N SER A 215 3.60 4.21 -7.89
CA SER A 215 3.27 3.77 -9.25
C SER A 215 4.51 3.74 -10.15
N SER A 216 5.37 4.76 -10.03
CA SER A 216 6.64 4.84 -10.75
C SER A 216 7.65 3.80 -10.26
N VAL A 217 7.78 3.61 -8.95
CA VAL A 217 8.64 2.57 -8.33
C VAL A 217 8.23 1.18 -8.81
N LYS A 218 6.92 0.87 -8.82
CA LYS A 218 6.40 -0.40 -9.34
C LYS A 218 6.77 -0.60 -10.81
N ALA A 219 6.55 0.41 -11.65
CA ALA A 219 6.83 0.32 -13.07
C ALA A 219 8.32 0.08 -13.36
N GLU A 220 9.21 0.77 -12.64
CA GLU A 220 10.65 0.56 -12.78
C GLU A 220 11.12 -0.78 -12.18
N PHE A 221 10.52 -1.22 -11.08
CA PHE A 221 10.77 -2.56 -10.54
C PHE A 221 10.40 -3.66 -11.55
N GLU A 222 9.23 -3.56 -12.17
CA GLU A 222 8.77 -4.50 -13.20
C GLU A 222 9.72 -4.52 -14.42
N LYS A 223 10.26 -3.35 -14.81
CA LYS A 223 11.26 -3.27 -15.88
C LYS A 223 12.60 -3.90 -15.49
N LYS A 224 13.07 -3.68 -14.26
CA LYS A 224 14.38 -4.15 -13.78
C LYS A 224 14.38 -5.66 -13.52
N VAL A 225 13.29 -6.21 -12.97
CA VAL A 225 13.27 -7.58 -12.46
C VAL A 225 12.73 -8.58 -13.49
N LEU A 226 12.10 -8.11 -14.58
CA LEU A 226 11.49 -8.93 -15.64
C LEU A 226 10.49 -10.00 -15.15
N LEU A 227 10.06 -9.93 -13.89
CA LEU A 227 9.13 -10.85 -13.28
C LEU A 227 7.72 -10.33 -13.51
N SER A 228 6.94 -11.02 -14.33
CA SER A 228 5.57 -10.57 -14.60
C SER A 228 4.67 -10.84 -13.39
N ARG A 229 3.58 -10.07 -13.27
CA ARG A 229 2.53 -10.36 -12.27
C ARG A 229 2.04 -11.81 -12.36
N LYS A 230 1.97 -12.38 -13.57
CA LYS A 230 1.54 -13.77 -13.77
C LYS A 230 2.52 -14.74 -13.11
N ASP A 231 3.82 -14.49 -13.23
CA ASP A 231 4.87 -15.34 -12.65
C ASP A 231 4.85 -15.26 -11.12
N VAL A 232 4.65 -14.06 -10.55
CA VAL A 232 4.43 -13.89 -9.11
C VAL A 232 3.23 -14.71 -8.63
N MET A 233 2.09 -14.62 -9.34
CA MET A 233 0.88 -15.37 -8.97
C MET A 233 1.11 -16.88 -9.08
N GLN A 234 1.84 -17.34 -10.09
CA GLN A 234 2.22 -18.75 -10.23
C GLN A 234 3.13 -19.22 -9.09
N LEU A 235 4.08 -18.40 -8.62
CA LEU A 235 4.92 -18.74 -7.47
C LEU A 235 4.09 -18.89 -6.19
N VAL A 236 3.20 -17.93 -5.91
CA VAL A 236 2.30 -17.97 -4.74
C VAL A 236 1.33 -19.16 -4.80
N GLN A 237 0.89 -19.56 -5.99
CA GLN A 237 0.00 -20.71 -6.21
C GLN A 237 0.73 -22.05 -6.24
N GLY A 238 1.90 -22.13 -6.86
CA GLY A 238 2.64 -23.37 -7.14
C GLY A 238 3.19 -24.08 -5.90
N TYR A 239 3.53 -23.32 -4.85
CA TYR A 239 3.89 -23.92 -3.55
C TYR A 239 2.72 -24.66 -2.87
N SER A 240 1.47 -24.34 -3.24
CA SER A 240 0.29 -25.07 -2.74
C SER A 240 0.15 -26.47 -3.35
N SER A 241 0.79 -26.72 -4.50
CA SER A 241 0.73 -27.99 -5.24
C SER A 241 1.89 -28.92 -4.89
N SER A 242 3.08 -28.35 -4.62
CA SER A 242 4.30 -29.12 -4.36
C SER A 242 4.35 -29.76 -2.97
N GLN A 243 3.52 -29.34 -2.02
CA GLN A 243 3.43 -29.96 -0.69
C GLN A 243 2.48 -31.17 -0.61
N LYS A 244 1.86 -31.59 -1.72
CA LYS A 244 1.01 -32.79 -1.76
C LYS A 244 1.70 -34.04 -2.36
N GLN A 245 3.00 -34.01 -2.63
CA GLN A 245 3.70 -35.13 -3.29
C GLN A 245 4.75 -35.89 -2.44
N GLU A 246 4.88 -35.60 -1.15
CA GLU A 246 5.70 -36.44 -0.24
C GLU A 246 4.87 -37.03 0.91
N VAL A 247 3.72 -37.65 0.62
CA VAL A 247 3.11 -38.63 1.53
C VAL A 247 2.37 -39.70 0.71
N VAL A 248 3.08 -40.51 -0.06
CA VAL A 248 2.61 -41.85 -0.43
C VAL A 248 3.79 -42.81 -0.58
N GLY A 249 3.90 -43.74 0.38
CA GLY A 249 4.33 -45.13 0.18
C GLY A 249 5.79 -45.40 -0.12
#